data_AF-A0A2V8YLD0-F1
#
_entry.id   AF-A0A2V8YLD0-F1
#
_cell.length_a   1.000
_cell.length_b   1.000
_cell.length_c   1.000
_cell.angle_alpha   90.00
_cell.angle_beta   90.00
_cell.angle_gamma   90.00
#
_symmetry.space_group_name_H-M   'P 1'
#
loop_
_entity.id
_entity.type
_entity.pdbx_description
1 polymer ?
#
loop_
_entity_poly.entity_id
_entity_poly.type
_entity_poly.pdbx_seq_one_letter_code
_entity_poly.pdbx_strand_id
1 'polypeptide(L)' 'MKKAARITSKGQITVPHEIRRALGVRPGDKLLFERDRVGVRVWPVRAKSPFEKYRGIGSPGIASGKKAVVRWVRKLRGR' A
#
# COMPACT_ATOMS: atom_id res chain seq x y z
N MET A 1 15.98 3.22 -12.04
CA MET A 1 16.89 4.23 -11.45
C MET A 1 17.75 3.57 -10.39
N LYS A 2 19.07 3.77 -10.39
CA LYS A 2 20.00 3.19 -9.40
C LYS A 2 20.57 4.33 -8.53
N LYS A 3 20.59 4.17 -7.21
CA LYS A 3 21.19 5.12 -6.26
C LYS A 3 22.00 4.33 -5.23
N ALA A 4 23.17 4.85 -4.87
CA ALA A 4 23.98 4.31 -3.79
C ALA A 4 23.84 5.18 -2.53
N ALA A 5 23.99 4.58 -1.37
CA ALA A 5 24.05 5.27 -0.09
C ALA A 5 25.20 4.69 0.74
N ARG A 6 25.86 5.55 1.52
CA ARG A 6 26.93 5.14 2.43
C ARG A 6 26.33 4.64 3.74
N ILE A 7 26.91 3.55 4.27
CA ILE A 7 26.65 3.11 5.64
C ILE A 7 27.45 4.01 6.59
N THR A 8 26.78 4.59 7.58
CA THR A 8 27.43 5.42 8.59
C THR A 8 28.24 4.57 9.57
N SER A 9 29.08 5.18 10.40
CA SER A 9 29.85 4.47 11.44
C SER A 9 28.97 3.69 12.42
N LYS A 10 27.71 4.12 12.58
CA LYS A 10 26.71 3.47 13.45
C LYS A 10 25.90 2.37 12.72
N GLY A 11 26.29 2.00 11.50
CA GLY A 11 25.60 0.97 10.72
C GLY A 11 24.27 1.43 10.10
N GLN A 12 23.99 2.73 10.06
CA GLN A 12 22.76 3.25 9.47
C GLN A 12 22.94 3.54 7.98
N ILE A 13 21.87 3.37 7.19
CA ILE A 13 21.81 3.85 5.81
C ILE A 13 20.83 5.01 5.70
N THR A 14 21.22 6.05 4.96
CA THR A 14 20.30 7.12 4.61
C THR A 14 19.59 6.75 3.31
N VAL A 15 18.26 6.66 3.34
CA VAL A 15 17.47 6.45 2.11
C VAL A 15 17.45 7.76 1.31
N PRO A 16 17.98 7.81 0.07
CA PRO A 16 18.01 9.03 -0.74
C PRO A 16 16.61 9.57 -1.03
N HIS A 17 16.50 10.90 -1.20
CA HIS A 17 15.21 11.60 -1.32
C HIS A 17 14.26 11.00 -2.36
N GLU A 18 14.77 10.72 -3.56
CA GLU A 18 13.98 10.15 -4.66
C GLU A 18 13.46 8.75 -4.33
N ILE A 19 14.27 7.93 -3.63
CA ILE A 19 13.88 6.59 -3.20
C ILE A 19 12.84 6.67 -2.08
N ARG A 20 12.95 7.63 -1.14
CA ARG A 20 11.90 7.85 -0.12
C ARG A 20 10.56 8.20 -0.75
N ARG A 21 10.56 9.09 -1.75
CA ARG A 21 9.33 9.44 -2.48
C ARG A 21 8.74 8.23 -3.20
N ALA A 22 9.57 7.44 -3.87
CA ALA A 22 9.12 6.23 -4.57
C ALA A 22 8.53 5.17 -3.61
N LEU A 23 9.14 4.99 -2.43
CA LEU A 23 8.61 4.09 -1.40
C LEU A 23 7.38 4.68 -0.67
N GLY A 24 7.14 5.99 -0.78
CA GLY A 24 6.06 6.69 -0.10
C GLY A 24 6.22 6.72 1.42
N VAL A 25 7.46 6.78 1.91
CA VAL A 25 7.78 6.76 3.35
C VAL A 25 8.11 8.15 3.90
N ARG A 26 7.83 8.34 5.19
CA ARG A 26 8.07 9.55 5.99
C ARG A 26 8.95 9.21 7.20
N PRO A 27 9.55 10.21 7.87
CA PRO A 27 10.23 9.99 9.14
C PRO A 27 9.32 9.25 10.13
N GLY A 28 9.83 8.19 10.75
CA GLY A 28 9.08 7.31 11.66
C GLY A 28 8.47 6.08 11.01
N ASP A 29 8.36 6.02 9.68
CA ASP A 29 7.88 4.83 8.98
C ASP A 29 8.91 3.70 9.05
N LYS A 30 8.40 2.46 9.06
CA LYS A 30 9.22 1.25 9.10
C LYS A 30 9.42 0.68 7.69
N LEU A 31 10.61 0.17 7.45
CA LEU A 31 10.95 -0.60 6.24
C LEU A 31 11.19 -2.05 6.64
N LEU A 32 10.64 -2.97 5.86
CA LEU A 32 10.93 -4.40 5.95
C LEU A 32 12.01 -4.74 4.93
N PHE A 33 13.04 -5.44 5.39
CA PHE A 33 14.13 -5.95 4.57
C PHE A 33 13.94 -7.45 4.44
N GLU A 34 13.79 -7.94 3.22
CA GLU A 34 13.71 -9.37 2.93
C GLU A 34 14.90 -9.78 2.06
N ARG A 35 15.60 -10.83 2.45
CA ARG A 35 16.71 -11.39 1.68
C ARG A 35 16.23 -12.61 0.90
N ASP A 36 16.56 -12.65 -0.39
CA ASP A 36 16.39 -13.81 -1.25
C ASP A 36 17.74 -14.26 -1.84
N ARG A 37 17.71 -15.12 -2.86
CA ARG A 37 18.92 -15.63 -3.54
C ARG A 37 19.63 -14.58 -4.39
N VAL A 38 18.95 -13.50 -4.78
CA VAL A 38 19.43 -12.47 -5.71
C VAL A 38 19.91 -11.23 -4.95
N GLY A 39 19.37 -10.97 -3.76
CA GLY A 39 19.80 -9.86 -2.92
C GLY A 39 18.85 -9.54 -1.78
N VAL A 40 18.81 -8.27 -1.41
CA VAL A 40 17.91 -7.75 -0.38
C VAL A 40 16.91 -6.81 -1.02
N ARG A 41 15.63 -7.05 -0.77
CA ARG A 41 14.52 -6.19 -1.20
C ARG A 41 13.97 -5.44 0.00
N VAL A 42 13.47 -4.24 -0.26
CA VAL A 42 13.01 -3.32 0.79
C VAL A 42 11.65 -2.76 0.43
N TRP A 43 10.72 -2.79 1.38
CA TRP A 43 9.38 -2.22 1.21
C TRP A 43 8.87 -1.55 2.49
N PRO A 44 7.97 -0.56 2.37
CA PRO A 44 7.31 0.06 3.52
C PRO A 44 6.41 -0.93 4.26
N VAL A 45 6.51 -0.95 5.58
CA VAL A 45 5.54 -1.64 6.44
C VAL A 45 4.34 -0.72 6.63
N ARG A 46 3.21 -1.10 6.02
CA ARG A 46 1.95 -0.37 6.17
C ARG A 46 1.04 -1.12 7.13
N ALA A 47 0.74 -0.52 8.29
CA ALA A 47 -0.19 -1.10 9.25
C ALA A 47 -1.65 -1.08 8.73
N LYS A 48 -1.99 -0.08 7.90
CA LYS A 48 -3.30 0.05 7.26
C LYS A 48 -3.12 0.53 5.83
N SER A 49 -4.01 0.10 4.93
CA SER A 49 -4.06 0.65 3.59
C SER A 49 -4.38 2.15 3.66
N PRO A 50 -3.68 3.03 2.92
CA PRO A 50 -4.10 4.43 2.77
C PRO A 50 -5.55 4.56 2.23
N PHE A 51 -6.02 3.50 1.56
CA PHE A 51 -7.37 3.42 1.02
C PHE A 51 -8.40 2.82 1.98
N GLU A 52 -8.00 2.44 3.19
CA GLU A 52 -8.88 1.76 4.16
C GLU A 52 -10.13 2.58 4.46
N LYS A 53 -9.98 3.90 4.62
CA LYS A 53 -11.10 4.82 4.85
C LYS A 53 -12.06 4.95 3.67
N TYR A 54 -11.65 4.56 2.47
CA TYR A 54 -12.50 4.60 1.27
C TYR A 54 -13.15 3.25 0.96
N ARG A 55 -12.82 2.20 1.72
CA ARG A 55 -13.43 0.89 1.57
C ARG A 55 -14.95 1.01 1.76
N GLY A 56 -15.72 0.67 0.73
CA GLY A 56 -17.18 0.68 0.77
C GLY A 56 -17.87 2.04 0.53
N ILE A 57 -17.12 3.12 0.22
CA ILE A 57 -17.73 4.42 -0.12
C ILE A 57 -18.40 4.40 -1.51
N GLY A 58 -17.99 3.49 -2.39
CA GLY A 58 -18.54 3.38 -3.75
C GLY A 58 -19.83 2.56 -3.83
N SER A 59 -20.79 3.03 -4.63
CA SER A 59 -21.94 2.25 -5.11
C SER A 59 -21.67 1.85 -6.57
N PRO A 60 -21.09 0.67 -6.85
CA PRO A 60 -20.61 0.32 -8.20
C PRO A 60 -21.79 0.07 -9.15
N GLY A 61 -22.34 1.13 -9.73
CA GLY A 61 -23.52 1.07 -10.60
C GLY A 61 -24.81 0.63 -9.88
N ILE A 62 -24.83 0.66 -8.54
CA ILE A 62 -26.01 0.34 -7.75
C ILE A 62 -26.82 1.62 -7.58
N ALA A 63 -28.05 1.63 -8.10
CA ALA A 63 -28.98 2.73 -7.86
C ALA A 63 -29.27 2.87 -6.35
N SER A 64 -29.64 4.08 -5.93
CA SER A 64 -29.94 4.37 -4.53
C SER A 64 -31.19 3.63 -4.02
N GLY A 65 -31.20 3.34 -2.71
CA GLY A 65 -32.36 2.79 -2.00
C GLY A 65 -32.39 1.26 -1.86
N LYS A 66 -33.13 0.79 -0.85
CA LYS A 66 -33.22 -0.63 -0.44
C LYS A 66 -33.58 -1.58 -1.58
N LYS A 67 -34.53 -1.19 -2.44
CA LYS A 67 -34.98 -2.04 -3.57
C LYS A 67 -33.87 -2.28 -4.59
N ALA A 68 -33.04 -1.28 -4.87
CA ALA A 68 -31.93 -1.39 -5.81
C ALA A 68 -30.80 -2.27 -5.27
N VAL A 69 -30.46 -2.12 -3.99
CA VAL A 69 -29.49 -3.00 -3.30
C VAL A 69 -29.97 -4.46 -3.31
N VAL A 70 -31.23 -4.71 -2.95
CA VAL A 70 -31.80 -6.08 -2.96
C VAL A 70 -31.77 -6.68 -4.36
N ARG A 71 -32.10 -5.92 -5.41
CA ARG A 71 -32.03 -6.38 -6.80
C ARG A 71 -30.60 -6.73 -7.22
N TRP A 72 -29.64 -5.88 -6.86
CA TRP A 72 -28.23 -6.11 -7.15
C TRP A 72 -27.69 -7.38 -6.47
N VAL A 73 -28.00 -7.58 -5.18
CA VAL A 73 -27.62 -8.79 -4.44
C VAL A 73 -28.26 -10.04 -5.03
N ARG A 74 -29.52 -9.98 -5.50
CA ARG A 74 -30.17 -11.11 -6.18
C ARG A 74 -29.45 -11.50 -7.48
N LYS A 75 -29.13 -10.50 -8.32
CA LYS A 75 -28.39 -10.70 -9.57
C LYS A 75 -27.02 -11.36 -9.32
N LEU A 76 -26.30 -10.94 -8.28
CA LEU A 76 -25.03 -11.58 -7.90
C LEU A 76 -25.17 -13.05 -7.49
N ARG A 77 -26.34 -13.44 -6.96
CA ARG A 77 -26.66 -14.81 -6.57
C ARG A 77 -27.20 -15.66 -7.71
N GLY A 78 -27.22 -15.15 -8.95
CA GLY A 78 -27.77 -15.85 -10.11
C GLY A 78 -29.28 -16.06 -10.06
N ARG A 79 -30.02 -15.21 -9.35
CA ARG A 79 -31.49 -15.23 -9.24
C ARG A 79 -32.11 -13.94 -9.72
#